data_AF-A0A920UML9-F1
#
_entry.id   AF-A0A920UML9-F1
#
_cell.length_a   1.000
_cell.length_b   1.000
_cell.length_c   1.000
_cell.angle_alpha   90.00
_cell.angle_beta   90.00
_cell.angle_gamma   90.00
#
_symmetry.space_group_name_H-M   'P 1'
#
loop_
_entity.id
_entity.type
_entity.pdbx_description
1 polymer ?
#
loop_
_entity_poly.entity_id
_entity_poly.type
_entity_poly.pdbx_seq_one_letter_code
_entity_poly.pdbx_strand_id
1 'polypeptide(L)'
;MINSARFLKGHELSSSQLGATGFCWGGGMTNRLAVVLGGDLQAGVPFYGSAVPASEVSSIEAAMMVNMADTDPRINAMWARLRSGASGE
;
A
#
# COMPACT_ATOMS: atom_id res chain seq x y z
N MET A 1 9.39 -8.28 -2.42
CA MET A 1 9.53 -6.81 -2.32
C MET A 1 10.10 -6.32 -0.99
N ILE A 2 9.80 -6.94 0.17
CA ILE A 2 10.32 -6.50 1.48
C ILE A 2 11.86 -6.43 1.52
N ASN A 3 12.56 -7.45 1.01
CA ASN A 3 14.03 -7.44 0.99
C ASN A 3 14.59 -6.29 0.14
N SER A 4 13.98 -6.00 -1.01
CA SER A 4 14.36 -4.87 -1.87
C SER A 4 14.15 -3.53 -1.16
N ALA A 5 13.03 -3.38 -0.44
CA ALA A 5 12.72 -2.18 0.34
C ALA A 5 13.74 -1.95 1.45
N ARG A 6 14.08 -3.00 2.21
CA ARG A 6 15.11 -2.93 3.27
C ARG A 6 16.51 -2.66 2.72
N PHE A 7 16.86 -3.30 1.61
CA PHE A 7 18.12 -3.05 0.92
C PHE A 7 18.24 -1.59 0.48
N LEU A 8 17.21 -1.05 -0.19
CA LEU A 8 17.22 0.33 -0.66
C LEU A 8 17.27 1.33 0.50
N LYS A 9 16.49 1.11 1.56
CA LYS A 9 16.47 1.99 2.74
C LYS A 9 17.84 2.03 3.44
N GLY A 10 18.53 0.90 3.53
CA GLY A 10 19.84 0.77 4.17
C GLY A 10 21.05 1.00 3.25
N HIS A 11 20.83 1.34 1.97
CA HIS A 11 21.92 1.58 1.03
C HIS A 11 22.68 2.86 1.39
N GLU A 12 24.00 2.89 1.18
CA GLU A 12 24.85 4.04 1.57
C GLU A 12 24.46 5.37 0.90
N LEU A 13 23.85 5.29 -0.28
CA LEU A 13 23.36 6.43 -1.05
C LEU A 13 21.89 6.81 -0.73
N SER A 14 21.27 6.14 0.23
CA SER A 14 19.88 6.39 0.62
C SER A 14 19.79 7.47 1.69
N SER A 15 18.76 8.31 1.62
CA SER A 15 18.41 9.22 2.73
C SER A 15 17.69 8.51 3.89
N SER A 16 17.57 7.17 3.83
CA SER A 16 16.72 6.34 4.70
C SER A 16 15.23 6.67 4.62
N GLN A 17 14.81 7.58 3.74
CA GLN A 17 13.41 7.77 3.38
C GLN A 17 13.03 6.81 2.25
N LEU A 18 11.91 6.13 2.40
CA LEU A 18 11.43 5.08 1.53
C LEU A 18 10.01 5.39 1.07
N GLY A 19 9.83 5.40 -0.25
CA GLY A 19 8.53 5.40 -0.90
C GLY A 19 8.36 4.14 -1.76
N ALA A 20 7.11 3.75 -2.01
CA ALA A 20 6.79 2.63 -2.89
C ALA A 20 5.65 2.97 -3.85
N THR A 21 5.77 2.53 -5.10
CA THR A 21 4.71 2.60 -6.10
C THR A 21 4.69 1.32 -6.93
N GLY A 22 3.57 1.05 -7.58
CA GLY A 22 3.40 -0.11 -8.42
C GLY A 22 2.05 -0.13 -9.11
N PHE A 23 1.98 -0.90 -10.19
CA PHE A 23 0.84 -0.99 -11.08
C PHE A 23 0.28 -2.41 -11.08
N CYS A 24 -1.05 -2.56 -11.10
CA CYS A 24 -1.72 -3.86 -11.08
C CYS A 24 -1.31 -4.67 -9.85
N TRP A 25 -0.67 -5.84 -10.04
CA TRP A 25 -0.08 -6.62 -8.95
C TRP A 25 0.89 -5.78 -8.12
N GLY A 26 1.70 -4.93 -8.76
CA GLY A 26 2.60 -4.00 -8.08
C GLY A 26 1.86 -3.02 -7.18
N GLY A 27 0.66 -2.56 -7.55
CA GLY A 27 -0.17 -1.70 -6.70
C GLY A 27 -0.65 -2.44 -5.46
N GLY A 28 -1.04 -3.72 -5.60
CA GLY A 28 -1.35 -4.58 -4.46
C GLY A 28 -0.14 -4.79 -3.55
N MET A 29 1.05 -4.93 -4.12
CA MET A 29 2.28 -5.04 -3.34
C MET A 29 2.68 -3.74 -2.65
N THR A 30 2.40 -2.58 -3.24
CA THR A 30 2.55 -1.27 -2.55
C THR A 30 1.65 -1.21 -1.32
N ASN A 31 0.38 -1.62 -1.42
CA ASN A 31 -0.51 -1.71 -0.24
C ASN A 31 0.04 -2.67 0.81
N ARG A 32 0.53 -3.85 0.39
CA ARG A 32 1.10 -4.85 1.31
C ARG A 32 2.35 -4.32 2.01
N LEU A 33 3.22 -3.58 1.31
CA LEU A 33 4.41 -2.96 1.93
C LEU A 33 4.02 -1.93 2.98
N ALA A 34 2.97 -1.13 2.74
CA ALA A 34 2.48 -0.15 3.70
C ALA A 34 2.04 -0.79 5.03
N VAL A 35 1.44 -1.98 4.97
CA VAL A 35 1.11 -2.77 6.17
C VAL A 35 2.37 -3.36 6.84
N VAL A 36 3.24 -4.01 6.06
CA VAL A 36 4.39 -4.77 6.64
C VAL A 36 5.45 -3.86 7.23
N LEU A 37 5.69 -2.72 6.59
CA LEU A 37 6.78 -1.84 6.96
C LEU A 37 6.36 -0.82 8.02
N GLY A 38 5.06 -0.54 8.20
CA GLY A 38 4.60 0.48 9.15
C GLY A 38 5.37 1.80 8.96
N GLY A 39 5.88 2.36 10.06
CA GLY A 39 6.71 3.57 10.04
C GLY A 39 8.01 3.49 9.22
N ASP A 40 8.44 2.31 8.77
CA ASP A 40 9.58 2.19 7.87
C ASP A 40 9.30 2.71 6.45
N LEU A 41 8.04 2.76 6.00
CA LEU A 41 7.61 3.32 4.72
C LEU A 41 6.96 4.70 4.93
N GLN A 42 7.46 5.74 4.28
CA GLN A 42 6.91 7.09 4.46
C GLN A 42 5.76 7.38 3.50
N ALA A 43 5.78 6.83 2.29
CA ALA A 43 4.73 7.06 1.29
C ALA A 43 4.46 5.86 0.37
N GLY A 44 3.19 5.67 0.00
CA GLY A 44 2.74 4.65 -0.93
C GLY A 44 1.79 5.21 -2.00
N VAL A 45 2.09 4.94 -3.27
CA VAL A 45 1.24 5.35 -4.40
C VAL A 45 0.89 4.13 -5.26
N PRO A 46 -0.10 3.30 -4.85
CA PRO A 46 -0.57 2.16 -5.60
C PRO A 46 -1.47 2.57 -6.78
N PHE A 47 -1.35 1.87 -7.91
CA PHE A 47 -2.23 2.01 -9.07
C PHE A 47 -3.01 0.72 -9.33
N TYR A 48 -4.35 0.81 -9.27
CA TYR A 48 -5.34 -0.25 -9.53
C TYR A 48 -4.93 -1.61 -8.93
N GLY A 49 -4.47 -1.54 -7.68
CA GLY A 49 -3.99 -2.67 -6.91
C GLY A 49 -5.04 -3.23 -5.96
N SER A 50 -4.94 -4.52 -5.66
CA SER A 50 -5.80 -5.18 -4.67
C SER A 50 -5.69 -4.51 -3.30
N ALA A 51 -6.82 -4.35 -2.62
CA ALA A 51 -6.86 -3.90 -1.23
C ALA A 51 -6.21 -4.95 -0.29
N VAL A 52 -5.72 -4.49 0.87
CA VAL A 52 -5.34 -5.37 1.99
C VAL A 52 -6.58 -5.79 2.79
N PRO A 53 -6.48 -6.82 3.65
CA PRO A 53 -7.56 -7.13 4.60
C PRO A 53 -7.88 -5.95 5.51
N ALA A 54 -9.16 -5.75 5.84
CA ALA A 54 -9.59 -4.63 6.69
C ALA A 54 -8.91 -4.63 8.07
N SER A 55 -8.64 -5.81 8.62
CA SER A 55 -7.94 -5.99 9.90
C SER A 55 -6.49 -5.51 9.90
N GLU A 56 -5.88 -5.30 8.73
CA GLU A 56 -4.49 -4.86 8.58
C GLU A 56 -4.39 -3.36 8.28
N VAL A 57 -5.49 -2.67 8.00
CA VAL A 57 -5.49 -1.25 7.59
C VAL A 57 -4.96 -0.34 8.69
N SER A 58 -5.25 -0.63 9.96
CA SER A 58 -4.77 0.14 11.11
C SER A 58 -3.26 0.07 11.32
N SER A 59 -2.57 -0.88 10.69
CA SER A 59 -1.11 -0.98 10.72
C SER A 59 -0.41 -0.06 9.71
N ILE A 60 -1.16 0.59 8.82
CA ILE A 60 -0.61 1.50 7.81
C ILE A 60 -0.32 2.86 8.45
N GLU A 61 0.97 3.21 8.53
CA GLU A 61 1.44 4.53 8.98
C GLU A 61 1.87 5.44 7.83
N ALA A 62 2.14 4.86 6.65
CA ALA A 62 2.59 5.59 5.47
C ALA A 62 1.51 6.53 4.92
N ALA A 63 1.92 7.68 4.37
CA ALA A 63 1.01 8.52 3.58
C ALA A 63 0.60 7.79 2.29
N MET A 64 -0.69 7.60 2.07
CA MET A 64 -1.22 6.81 0.95
C MET A 64 -1.98 7.67 -0.07
N MET A 65 -1.62 7.55 -1.35
CA MET A 65 -2.40 8.08 -2.48
C MET A 65 -2.82 6.92 -3.38
N VAL A 66 -4.07 6.46 -3.20
CA VAL A 66 -4.59 5.28 -3.89
C VAL A 66 -5.24 5.68 -5.21
N ASN A 67 -4.70 5.18 -6.33
CA ASN A 67 -5.21 5.46 -7.67
C ASN A 67 -6.02 4.27 -8.16
N MET A 68 -7.31 4.47 -8.38
CA MET A 68 -8.26 3.43 -8.82
C MET A 68 -8.66 3.67 -10.27
N ALA A 69 -9.12 2.62 -10.95
CA ALA A 69 -9.73 2.73 -12.28
C ALA A 69 -11.26 2.61 -12.14
N ASP A 70 -12.00 3.55 -12.72
CA ASP A 70 -13.47 3.59 -12.63
C ASP A 70 -14.11 2.30 -13.16
N THR A 71 -13.57 1.76 -14.26
CA THR A 71 -14.09 0.57 -14.94
C THR A 71 -13.43 -0.75 -14.51
N ASP A 72 -12.81 -0.85 -13.33
CA ASP A 72 -12.26 -2.10 -12.78
C ASP A 72 -13.14 -2.68 -11.66
N PRO A 73 -14.20 -3.43 -12.00
CA PRO A 73 -15.14 -3.94 -11.00
C PRO A 73 -14.50 -4.91 -10.01
N ARG A 74 -13.45 -5.64 -10.42
CA ARG A 74 -12.77 -6.63 -9.57
C ARG A 74 -12.03 -5.93 -8.43
N ILE A 75 -11.22 -4.91 -8.75
CA ILE A 75 -10.48 -4.15 -7.73
C ILE A 75 -11.42 -3.24 -6.94
N ASN A 76 -12.38 -2.59 -7.59
CA ASN A 76 -13.34 -1.71 -6.92
C ASN A 76 -14.18 -2.45 -5.86
N ALA A 77 -14.57 -3.71 -6.12
CA ALA A 77 -15.28 -4.53 -5.14
C ALA A 77 -14.46 -4.82 -3.88
N MET A 78 -13.14 -5.02 -4.00
CA MET A 78 -12.27 -5.24 -2.84
C MET A 78 -12.19 -4.00 -1.96
N TRP A 79 -12.01 -2.83 -2.57
CA TRP A 79 -11.96 -1.57 -1.85
C TRP A 79 -13.30 -1.15 -1.25
N ALA A 80 -14.42 -1.49 -1.90
CA ALA A 80 -15.74 -1.30 -1.33
C ALA A 80 -15.92 -2.10 -0.02
N ARG A 81 -15.49 -3.37 0.00
CA ARG A 81 -15.53 -4.23 1.20
C ARG A 81 -14.66 -3.67 2.33
N LEU A 82 -13.48 -3.15 2.00
CA LEU A 82 -12.60 -2.50 2.97
C LEU A 82 -13.29 -1.28 3.61
N ARG A 83 -13.90 -0.40 2.79
CA ARG A 83 -14.60 0.79 3.29
C ARG A 83 -15.83 0.44 4.12
N SER A 84 -16.62 -0.57 3.74
CA SER A 84 -17.77 -1.01 4.53
C SER A 84 -17.39 -1.68 5.84
N GLY A 85 -16.16 -2.21 5.96
CA GLY A 85 -15.63 -2.73 7.22
C GLY A 85 -15.02 -1.64 8.12
N ALA A 86 -14.80 -0.44 7.58
CA ALA A 86 -14.27 0.72 8.31
C ALA A 86 -15.37 1.64 8.88
N SER A 87 -16.64 1.40 8.55
CA SER A 87 -17.79 2.14 9.09
C SER A 87 -18.21 1.65 10.48
N GLY A 88 -17.25 1.62 11.40
CA GLY A 88 -17.54 1.75 12.82
C GLY A 88 -17.61 3.24 13.17
N GLU A 89 -18.77 3.84 12.88
CA GLU A 89 -19.38 4.81 13.81
C GLU A 89 -20.04 4.02 14.94
#